data_AF-A0A3L7VW46-F1
#
_entry.id   AF-A0A3L7VW46-F1
#
_cell.length_a   1.000
_cell.length_b   1.000
_cell.length_c   1.000
_cell.angle_alpha   90.00
_cell.angle_beta   90.00
_cell.angle_gamma   90.00
#
_symmetry.space_group_name_H-M   'P 1'
#
loop_
_entity.id
_entity.type
_entity.pdbx_description
1 polymer ?
#
loop_
_entity_poly.entity_id
_entity_poly.type
_entity_poly.pdbx_seq_one_letter_code
_entity_poly.pdbx_strand_id
1 'polypeptide(L)'
;MIRMSFYVYATIINGMQRCAPCISWYDIRMKRVVVTLLFLLHLGMLVACADTTTTPIVVSDESLNGGGTSPEVTVENFLSDLNKALKDPAINRTDVRDQWADTLSNYFVPVERGTQRIAIRSSLDNLAAGVAQLNADETVSFDIQFEPARRIKAENDTVVVEVPNAMIAMVINRNSNRGNVSIWSQNESLGYLIGNNSNTFPVVQVGVRWFLTEN
;
A
#
# COMPACT_ATOMS: atom_id res chain seq x y z
N MET A 1 2.46 1.62 6.80
CA MET A 1 2.33 1.72 5.33
C MET A 1 2.57 0.33 4.74
N ILE A 2 1.51 -0.41 4.39
CA ILE A 2 1.60 -1.64 3.61
C ILE A 2 2.11 -1.25 2.23
N ARG A 3 3.43 -1.22 2.08
CA ARG A 3 4.10 -0.94 0.81
C ARG A 3 4.20 -2.25 0.02
N MET A 4 3.29 -2.45 -0.92
CA MET A 4 3.53 -3.36 -2.05
C MET A 4 4.69 -2.79 -2.88
N SER A 5 5.91 -3.22 -2.56
CA SER A 5 7.13 -2.83 -3.27
C SER A 5 7.30 -3.69 -4.52
N PHE A 6 6.82 -3.18 -5.67
CA PHE A 6 7.32 -3.62 -6.97
C PHE A 6 8.56 -2.79 -7.31
N TYR A 7 9.75 -3.25 -6.87
CA TYR A 7 11.02 -2.64 -7.24
C TYR A 7 11.67 -3.43 -8.38
N VAL A 8 11.69 -2.84 -9.59
CA VAL A 8 12.55 -3.27 -10.71
C VAL A 8 13.42 -2.09 -11.13
N TYR A 9 14.71 -2.21 -10.79
CA TYR A 9 15.94 -1.66 -11.38
C TYR A 9 15.95 -0.31 -12.15
N ALA A 10 16.88 0.57 -11.73
CA ALA A 10 17.90 1.13 -12.63
C ALA A 10 19.08 1.69 -11.82
N THR A 11 20.22 1.00 -11.89
CA THR A 11 21.50 1.38 -11.31
C THR A 11 22.51 1.57 -12.45
N ILE A 12 23.32 2.63 -12.35
CA ILE A 12 24.55 2.96 -13.10
C ILE A 12 24.36 3.57 -14.51
N ILE A 13 24.89 4.80 -14.69
CA ILE A 13 26.09 5.09 -15.51
C ILE A 13 26.64 6.48 -15.13
N ASN A 14 27.89 6.46 -14.62
CA ASN A 14 29.06 7.33 -14.85
C ASN A 14 28.85 8.78 -15.32
N GLY A 15 29.62 9.79 -14.89
CA GLY A 15 30.97 9.79 -14.34
C GLY A 15 31.82 10.84 -15.09
N MET A 16 32.67 11.58 -14.35
CA MET A 16 33.83 12.39 -14.82
C MET A 16 33.49 13.61 -15.72
N GLN A 17 34.19 14.75 -15.75
CA GLN A 17 35.44 15.23 -15.16
C GLN A 17 35.49 16.77 -15.36
N ARG A 18 35.99 17.47 -14.32
CA ARG A 18 36.93 18.62 -14.31
C ARG A 18 36.90 19.67 -15.43
N CYS A 19 36.78 20.94 -15.02
CA CYS A 19 37.76 22.01 -15.33
C CYS A 19 37.65 23.13 -14.28
N ALA A 20 38.80 23.58 -13.77
CA ALA A 20 38.99 24.80 -12.97
C ALA A 20 39.99 25.70 -13.74
N PRO A 21 40.37 26.92 -13.31
CA PRO A 21 39.85 27.73 -12.20
C PRO A 21 39.59 29.20 -12.61
N CYS A 22 39.27 30.02 -11.59
CA CYS A 22 39.35 31.48 -11.47
C CYS A 22 37.98 32.05 -11.16
N ILE A 23 37.76 32.41 -9.89
CA ILE A 23 37.10 33.66 -9.46
C ILE A 23 37.19 33.73 -7.93
N SER A 24 37.96 34.72 -7.49
CA SER A 24 37.76 35.56 -6.31
C SER A 24 37.61 34.92 -4.93
N TRP A 25 38.65 35.12 -4.11
CA TRP A 25 38.67 34.92 -2.65
C TRP A 25 37.62 35.76 -1.86
N TYR A 26 36.80 36.57 -2.53
CA TYR A 26 35.76 37.40 -1.92
C TYR A 26 34.43 36.65 -1.66
N ASP A 27 34.29 35.42 -2.16
CA ASP A 27 33.01 34.72 -2.25
C ASP A 27 32.72 33.79 -1.04
N ILE A 28 33.76 33.31 -0.33
CA ILE A 28 33.60 32.28 0.71
C ILE A 28 32.98 32.83 2.00
N ARG A 29 33.25 34.09 2.36
CA ARG A 29 32.68 34.71 3.57
C ARG A 29 31.21 35.12 3.38
N MET A 30 30.84 35.60 2.19
CA MET A 30 29.43 35.90 1.86
C MET A 30 28.61 34.63 1.69
N LYS A 31 29.14 33.57 1.06
CA LYS A 31 28.47 32.26 0.99
C LYS A 31 28.14 31.70 2.36
N ARG A 32 29.05 31.81 3.34
CA ARG A 32 28.75 31.38 4.72
C ARG A 32 27.62 32.19 5.35
N VAL A 33 27.60 33.51 5.18
CA VAL A 33 26.52 34.36 5.73
C VAL A 33 25.18 34.06 5.06
N VAL A 34 25.16 33.89 3.73
CA VAL A 34 23.95 33.57 2.96
C VAL A 34 23.44 32.16 3.28
N VAL A 35 24.33 31.17 3.41
CA VAL A 35 23.96 29.81 3.80
C VAL A 35 23.41 29.79 5.24
N THR A 36 24.01 30.51 6.18
CA THR A 36 23.49 30.58 7.56
C THR A 36 22.14 31.30 7.62
N LEU A 37 21.93 32.37 6.84
CA LEU A 37 20.63 33.06 6.72
C LEU A 37 19.56 32.17 6.10
N LEU A 38 19.87 31.42 5.04
CA LEU A 38 18.95 30.45 4.42
C LEU A 38 18.62 29.29 5.36
N PHE A 39 19.58 28.84 6.17
CA PHE A 39 19.37 27.79 7.17
C PHE A 39 18.47 28.26 8.32
N LEU A 40 18.64 29.50 8.78
CA LEU A 40 17.76 30.13 9.78
C LEU A 40 16.35 30.40 9.23
N LEU A 41 16.22 30.78 7.95
CA LEU A 41 14.94 30.94 7.28
C LEU A 41 14.19 29.61 7.17
N HIS A 42 14.89 28.51 6.88
CA HIS A 42 14.31 27.16 6.86
C HIS A 42 13.90 26.68 8.26
N LEU A 43 14.65 27.02 9.31
CA LEU A 43 14.26 26.68 10.69
C LEU A 43 12.99 27.42 11.16
N GLY A 44 12.75 28.66 10.67
CA GLY A 44 11.56 29.45 11.03
C GLY A 44 10.26 28.97 10.38
N MET A 45 10.32 28.27 9.25
CA MET A 45 9.15 27.76 8.52
C MET A 45 8.58 26.46 9.13
N LEU A 46 9.25 25.83 10.10
CA LEU A 46 8.81 24.59 10.74
C LEU A 46 7.91 24.79 11.99
N VAL A 47 7.57 26.03 12.36
CA VAL A 47 6.74 26.32 13.56
C VAL A 47 5.25 26.51 13.24
N ALA A 48 4.83 26.40 11.98
CA ALA A 48 3.42 26.56 11.59
C ALA A 48 2.79 25.23 11.15
N CYS A 49 2.58 24.32 12.11
CA CYS A 49 1.46 23.36 12.17
C CYS A 49 1.57 22.53 13.46
N ALA A 50 1.63 23.19 14.61
CA ALA A 50 1.28 22.55 15.89
C ALA A 50 -0.21 22.84 16.13
N ASP A 51 -1.07 22.07 15.45
CA ASP A 51 -2.50 22.06 15.72
C ASP A 51 -2.75 21.17 16.94
N THR A 52 -2.40 21.66 18.13
CA THR A 52 -2.74 21.00 19.41
C THR A 52 -4.20 21.26 19.75
N THR A 53 -5.09 20.78 18.89
CA THR A 53 -6.52 20.65 19.19
C THR A 53 -6.82 19.17 19.35
N THR A 54 -6.46 18.62 20.52
CA THR A 54 -6.90 17.28 20.94
C THR A 54 -8.36 17.39 21.40
N THR A 55 -9.27 17.64 20.47
CA THR A 55 -10.68 17.32 20.69
C THR A 55 -10.83 15.81 20.73
N PRO A 56 -11.48 15.22 21.75
CA PRO A 56 -11.82 13.81 21.71
C PRO A 56 -12.67 13.56 20.47
N ILE A 57 -12.17 12.73 19.56
CA ILE A 57 -12.91 12.33 18.36
C ILE A 57 -14.10 11.50 18.86
N VAL A 58 -15.26 12.14 18.96
CA VAL A 58 -16.53 11.44 19.12
C VAL A 58 -16.84 10.83 17.76
N VAL A 59 -16.39 9.60 17.57
CA VAL A 59 -16.68 8.79 16.38
C VAL A 59 -18.17 8.46 16.45
N SER A 60 -19.01 9.28 15.81
CA SER A 60 -20.45 8.99 15.66
C SER A 60 -20.65 7.64 14.96
N ASP A 61 -21.70 6.89 15.31
CA ASP A 61 -21.93 5.54 14.77
C ASP A 61 -21.99 5.48 13.22
N GLU A 62 -22.39 6.57 12.55
CA GLU A 62 -22.34 6.68 11.08
C GLU A 62 -20.90 6.68 10.52
N SER A 63 -19.92 7.15 11.29
CA SER A 63 -18.51 7.15 10.88
C SER A 63 -17.82 5.78 11.04
N LEU A 64 -18.46 4.84 11.75
CA LEU A 64 -18.00 3.45 11.91
C LEU A 64 -18.44 2.50 10.79
N ASN A 65 -18.97 3.02 9.68
CA ASN A 65 -19.23 2.20 8.49
C ASN A 65 -17.95 1.46 8.05
N GLY A 66 -18.02 0.14 7.84
CA GLY A 66 -16.87 -0.71 7.51
C GLY A 66 -16.39 -1.61 8.66
N GLY A 67 -15.27 -2.31 8.48
CA GLY A 67 -14.76 -3.28 9.46
C GLY A 67 -15.67 -4.50 9.69
N GLY A 68 -15.28 -5.40 10.57
CA GLY A 68 -15.97 -6.67 10.84
C GLY A 68 -16.49 -6.81 12.28
N THR A 69 -17.23 -7.91 12.51
CA THR A 69 -17.80 -8.28 13.81
C THR A 69 -16.81 -9.02 14.71
N SER A 70 -15.76 -9.59 14.13
CA SER A 70 -14.62 -10.18 14.83
C SER A 70 -13.31 -9.80 14.12
N PRO A 71 -12.16 -9.88 14.79
CA PRO A 71 -10.89 -9.56 14.16
C PRO A 71 -10.56 -10.50 13.00
N GLU A 72 -10.83 -11.80 13.12
CA GLU A 72 -10.61 -12.78 12.05
C GLU A 72 -11.51 -12.51 10.84
N VAL A 73 -12.81 -12.33 11.08
CA VAL A 73 -13.79 -12.03 10.02
C VAL A 73 -13.43 -10.74 9.28
N THR A 74 -12.88 -9.76 9.98
CA THR A 74 -12.41 -8.51 9.35
C THR A 74 -11.30 -8.78 8.34
N VAL A 75 -10.30 -9.58 8.73
CA VAL A 75 -9.16 -9.93 7.86
C VAL A 75 -9.61 -10.81 6.70
N GLU A 76 -10.41 -11.84 6.96
CA GLU A 76 -10.91 -12.76 5.92
C GLU A 76 -11.76 -12.05 4.88
N ASN A 77 -12.64 -11.15 5.31
CA ASN A 77 -13.47 -10.35 4.39
C ASN A 77 -12.62 -9.39 3.56
N PHE A 78 -11.62 -8.73 4.17
CA PHE A 78 -10.67 -7.90 3.43
C PHE A 78 -9.94 -8.71 2.35
N LEU A 79 -9.39 -9.88 2.69
CA LEU A 79 -8.69 -10.74 1.73
C LEU A 79 -9.63 -11.28 0.64
N SER A 80 -10.86 -11.62 0.99
CA SER A 80 -11.89 -12.04 0.04
C SER A 80 -12.22 -10.95 -0.96
N ASP A 81 -12.45 -9.72 -0.50
CA ASP A 81 -12.75 -8.59 -1.38
C ASP A 81 -11.54 -8.16 -2.18
N LEU A 82 -10.33 -8.24 -1.62
CA LEU A 82 -9.10 -8.02 -2.38
C LEU A 82 -8.97 -9.05 -3.52
N ASN A 83 -9.24 -10.32 -3.24
CA ASN A 83 -9.23 -11.37 -4.26
C ASN A 83 -10.26 -11.10 -5.36
N LYS A 84 -11.45 -10.57 -5.02
CA LYS A 84 -12.46 -10.15 -6.01
C LYS A 84 -11.96 -8.98 -6.85
N ALA A 85 -11.36 -7.96 -6.24
CA ALA A 85 -10.81 -6.81 -6.95
C ALA A 85 -9.72 -7.21 -7.96
N LEU A 86 -8.81 -8.11 -7.56
CA LEU A 86 -7.75 -8.61 -8.44
C LEU A 86 -8.26 -9.44 -9.63
N LYS A 87 -9.47 -10.00 -9.50
CA LYS A 87 -10.13 -10.82 -10.53
C LYS A 87 -11.19 -10.04 -11.33
N ASP A 88 -11.36 -8.74 -11.05
CA ASP A 88 -12.39 -7.95 -11.72
C ASP A 88 -12.03 -7.75 -13.21
N PRO A 89 -12.84 -8.27 -14.16
CA PRO A 89 -12.55 -8.11 -15.59
C PRO A 89 -12.61 -6.64 -16.05
N ALA A 90 -13.27 -5.77 -15.26
CA ALA A 90 -13.40 -4.35 -15.52
C ALA A 90 -12.34 -3.51 -14.78
N ILE A 91 -11.26 -4.11 -14.24
CA ILE A 91 -10.22 -3.38 -13.49
C ILE A 91 -9.50 -2.30 -14.32
N ASN A 92 -9.57 -2.38 -15.66
CA ASN A 92 -9.06 -1.35 -16.56
C ASN A 92 -9.86 -0.03 -16.51
N ARG A 93 -11.08 -0.03 -15.95
CA ARG A 93 -11.90 1.17 -15.78
C ARG A 93 -11.57 1.91 -14.48
N THR A 94 -11.38 3.23 -14.59
CA THR A 94 -11.02 4.08 -13.44
C THR A 94 -12.07 4.06 -12.34
N ASP A 95 -13.36 4.15 -12.69
CA ASP A 95 -14.46 4.15 -11.73
C ASP A 95 -14.57 2.84 -10.94
N VAL A 96 -14.28 1.70 -11.59
CA VAL A 96 -14.21 0.38 -10.92
C VAL A 96 -13.06 0.35 -9.92
N ARG A 97 -11.89 0.90 -10.28
CA ARG A 97 -10.75 0.98 -9.35
C ARG A 97 -11.02 1.90 -8.17
N ASP A 98 -11.72 3.02 -8.37
CA ASP A 98 -12.15 3.92 -7.30
C ASP A 98 -13.11 3.19 -6.33
N GLN A 99 -14.09 2.48 -6.87
CA GLN A 99 -15.04 1.69 -6.07
C GLN A 99 -14.34 0.61 -5.22
N TRP A 100 -13.40 -0.13 -5.80
CA TRP A 100 -12.63 -1.14 -5.05
C TRP A 100 -11.75 -0.50 -4.00
N ALA A 101 -11.09 0.63 -4.30
CA ALA A 101 -10.29 1.35 -3.33
C ALA A 101 -11.12 1.84 -2.14
N ASP A 102 -12.32 2.38 -2.38
CA ASP A 102 -13.26 2.75 -1.33
C ASP A 102 -13.68 1.54 -0.49
N THR A 103 -14.11 0.46 -1.16
CA THR A 103 -14.55 -0.79 -0.50
C THR A 103 -13.47 -1.37 0.40
N LEU A 104 -12.25 -1.52 -0.12
CA LEU A 104 -11.13 -2.09 0.62
C LEU A 104 -10.66 -1.18 1.75
N SER A 105 -10.70 0.14 1.56
CA SER A 105 -10.32 1.10 2.61
C SER A 105 -11.26 1.06 3.83
N ASN A 106 -12.51 0.64 3.65
CA ASN A 106 -13.48 0.54 4.75
C ASN A 106 -13.13 -0.54 5.79
N TYR A 107 -12.22 -1.47 5.48
CA TYR A 107 -11.71 -2.42 6.46
C TYR A 107 -10.74 -1.79 7.46
N PHE A 108 -10.18 -0.61 7.16
CA PHE A 108 -9.23 0.08 8.01
C PHE A 108 -9.92 1.05 8.97
N VAL A 109 -9.22 1.37 10.07
CA VAL A 109 -9.69 2.35 11.06
C VAL A 109 -10.02 3.69 10.38
N PRO A 110 -11.09 4.40 10.81
CA PRO A 110 -11.56 5.62 10.16
C PRO A 110 -10.47 6.65 9.85
N VAL A 111 -9.54 6.84 10.78
CA VAL A 111 -8.44 7.81 10.66
C VAL A 111 -7.40 7.43 9.58
N GLU A 112 -7.26 6.14 9.25
CA GLU A 112 -6.31 5.65 8.24
C GLU A 112 -6.94 5.51 6.84
N ARG A 113 -8.28 5.45 6.73
CA ARG A 113 -8.98 5.12 5.47
C ARG A 113 -8.56 5.97 4.28
N GLY A 114 -8.40 7.28 4.47
CA GLY A 114 -8.01 8.19 3.39
C GLY A 114 -6.66 7.81 2.79
N THR A 115 -5.67 7.54 3.65
CA THR A 115 -4.33 7.10 3.24
C THR A 115 -4.37 5.72 2.59
N GLN A 116 -5.12 4.79 3.18
CA GLN A 116 -5.26 3.42 2.65
C GLN A 116 -5.91 3.40 1.28
N ARG A 117 -6.99 4.17 1.09
CA ARG A 117 -7.65 4.30 -0.21
C ARG A 117 -6.69 4.75 -1.29
N ILE A 118 -5.86 5.77 -1.01
CA ILE A 118 -4.87 6.27 -1.98
C ILE A 118 -3.85 5.18 -2.33
N ALA A 119 -3.31 4.48 -1.31
CA ALA A 119 -2.34 3.41 -1.52
C ALA A 119 -2.94 2.25 -2.34
N ILE A 120 -4.13 1.78 -1.95
CA ILE A 120 -4.87 0.72 -2.65
C ILE A 120 -5.16 1.15 -4.08
N ARG A 121 -5.65 2.38 -4.28
CA ARG A 121 -5.95 2.93 -5.60
C ARG A 121 -4.72 2.92 -6.50
N SER A 122 -3.57 3.33 -5.98
CA SER A 122 -2.29 3.30 -6.70
C SER A 122 -1.88 1.87 -7.08
N SER A 123 -2.05 0.89 -6.18
CA SER A 123 -1.78 -0.53 -6.48
C SER A 123 -2.68 -1.07 -7.58
N LEU A 124 -3.97 -0.71 -7.56
CA LEU A 124 -4.92 -1.10 -8.61
C LEU A 124 -4.63 -0.41 -9.97
N ASP A 125 -4.11 0.82 -9.98
CA ASP A 125 -3.60 1.44 -11.22
C ASP A 125 -2.42 0.66 -11.80
N ASN A 126 -1.47 0.27 -10.96
CA ASN A 126 -0.31 -0.51 -11.40
C ASN A 126 -0.74 -1.88 -11.94
N LEU A 127 -1.71 -2.53 -11.29
CA LEU A 127 -2.31 -3.75 -11.78
C LEU A 127 -2.94 -3.55 -13.16
N ALA A 128 -3.80 -2.55 -13.32
CA ALA A 128 -4.47 -2.26 -14.59
C ALA A 128 -3.46 -1.93 -15.71
N ALA A 129 -2.41 -1.18 -15.40
CA ALA A 129 -1.33 -0.89 -16.34
C ALA A 129 -0.56 -2.15 -16.73
N GLY A 130 -0.27 -3.06 -15.79
CA GLY A 130 0.36 -4.34 -16.06
C GLY A 130 -0.51 -5.26 -16.94
N VAL A 131 -1.81 -5.33 -16.66
CA VAL A 131 -2.78 -6.08 -17.48
C VAL A 131 -2.83 -5.52 -18.90
N ALA A 132 -2.77 -4.19 -19.07
CA ALA A 132 -2.80 -3.55 -20.39
C ALA A 132 -1.54 -3.79 -21.23
N GLN A 133 -0.44 -4.28 -20.64
CA GLN A 133 0.79 -4.64 -21.35
C GLN A 133 0.76 -6.06 -21.93
N LEU A 134 -0.25 -6.87 -21.61
CA LEU A 134 -0.41 -8.22 -22.16
C LEU A 134 -0.69 -8.19 -23.66
N ASN A 135 -0.21 -9.20 -24.36
CA ASN A 135 -0.57 -9.39 -25.76
C ASN A 135 -2.06 -9.74 -25.91
N ALA A 136 -2.63 -9.54 -27.11
CA ALA A 136 -4.04 -9.81 -27.37
C ALA A 136 -4.44 -11.28 -27.17
N ASP A 137 -3.48 -12.20 -27.25
CA ASP A 137 -3.64 -13.63 -27.00
C ASP A 137 -3.26 -14.03 -25.57
N GLU A 138 -2.93 -13.07 -24.70
CA GLU A 138 -2.54 -13.33 -23.32
C GLU A 138 -3.60 -12.90 -22.31
N THR A 139 -3.66 -13.63 -21.21
CA THR A 139 -4.54 -13.35 -20.08
C THR A 139 -3.74 -13.51 -18.80
N VAL A 140 -4.07 -12.73 -17.78
CA VAL A 140 -3.52 -12.89 -16.44
C VAL A 140 -4.62 -13.29 -15.49
N SER A 141 -4.29 -14.14 -14.53
CA SER A 141 -5.18 -14.58 -13.46
C SER A 141 -4.45 -14.45 -12.13
N PHE A 142 -5.15 -13.89 -11.15
CA PHE A 142 -4.68 -13.78 -9.77
C PHE A 142 -5.57 -14.63 -8.89
N ASP A 143 -5.00 -15.25 -7.86
CA ASP A 143 -5.76 -15.98 -6.85
C ASP A 143 -5.08 -15.86 -5.49
N ILE A 144 -5.79 -15.28 -4.53
CA ILE A 144 -5.38 -15.29 -3.13
C ILE A 144 -5.92 -16.57 -2.49
N GLN A 145 -5.00 -17.37 -1.96
CA GLN A 145 -5.29 -18.62 -1.24
C GLN A 145 -4.88 -18.44 0.21
N PHE A 146 -5.74 -18.84 1.13
CA PHE A 146 -5.47 -18.73 2.56
C PHE A 146 -6.28 -19.76 3.36
N GLU A 147 -5.74 -20.14 4.52
CA GLU A 147 -6.47 -20.90 5.53
C GLU A 147 -7.25 -19.98 6.48
N PRO A 148 -8.24 -20.51 7.23
CA PRO A 148 -8.98 -19.71 8.20
C PRO A 148 -8.07 -18.94 9.15
N ALA A 149 -8.41 -17.66 9.34
CA ALA A 149 -7.62 -16.76 10.15
C ALA A 149 -7.74 -17.12 11.64
N ARG A 150 -6.66 -16.91 12.41
CA ARG A 150 -6.62 -17.19 13.85
C ARG A 150 -5.92 -16.10 14.62
N ARG A 151 -6.39 -15.82 15.84
CA ARG A 151 -5.70 -14.88 16.75
C ARG A 151 -4.45 -15.53 17.30
N ILE A 152 -3.33 -14.81 17.23
CA ILE A 152 -2.07 -15.24 17.83
C ILE A 152 -1.65 -14.37 19.00
N LYS A 153 -2.20 -13.14 19.10
CA LYS A 153 -1.95 -12.22 20.19
C LYS A 153 -3.16 -11.33 20.43
N ALA A 154 -3.44 -11.01 21.69
CA ALA A 154 -4.45 -10.03 22.07
C ALA A 154 -3.88 -9.14 23.18
N GLU A 155 -3.90 -7.83 22.98
CA GLU A 155 -3.46 -6.81 23.92
C GLU A 155 -4.48 -5.67 23.96
N ASN A 156 -5.19 -5.53 25.08
CA ASN A 156 -6.23 -4.52 25.27
C ASN A 156 -7.24 -4.53 24.11
N ASP A 157 -7.20 -3.50 23.27
CA ASP A 157 -8.11 -3.29 22.14
C ASP A 157 -7.50 -3.71 20.79
N THR A 158 -6.26 -4.22 20.79
CA THR A 158 -5.54 -4.66 19.60
C THR A 158 -5.34 -6.16 19.60
N VAL A 159 -5.61 -6.79 18.46
CA VAL A 159 -5.44 -8.22 18.21
C VAL A 159 -4.56 -8.40 16.99
N VAL A 160 -3.60 -9.31 17.09
CA VAL A 160 -2.83 -9.75 15.93
C VAL A 160 -3.45 -11.04 15.42
N VAL A 161 -3.90 -10.98 14.18
CA VAL A 161 -4.49 -12.11 13.46
C VAL A 161 -3.45 -12.68 12.52
N GLU A 162 -3.21 -13.98 12.57
CA GLU A 162 -2.42 -14.72 11.60
C GLU A 162 -3.35 -15.33 10.55
N VAL A 163 -2.93 -15.29 9.29
CA VAL A 163 -3.58 -16.01 8.19
C VAL A 163 -2.61 -17.07 7.68
N PRO A 164 -2.75 -18.34 8.13
CA PRO A 164 -1.82 -19.39 7.77
C PRO A 164 -1.83 -19.65 6.26
N ASN A 165 -0.66 -19.96 5.71
CA ASN A 165 -0.48 -20.33 4.29
C ASN A 165 -1.07 -19.31 3.30
N ALA A 166 -1.18 -18.03 3.71
CA ALA A 166 -1.64 -16.96 2.83
C ALA A 166 -0.65 -16.73 1.68
N MET A 167 -1.13 -16.94 0.46
CA MET A 167 -0.35 -16.88 -0.77
C MET A 167 -1.15 -16.16 -1.85
N ILE A 168 -0.46 -15.53 -2.79
CA ILE A 168 -1.04 -15.07 -4.04
C ILE A 168 -0.38 -15.80 -5.20
N ALA A 169 -1.20 -16.48 -5.98
CA ALA A 169 -0.82 -17.07 -7.24
C ALA A 169 -1.12 -16.08 -8.37
N MET A 170 -0.15 -15.88 -9.24
CA MET A 170 -0.29 -15.10 -10.47
C MET A 170 0.08 -16.01 -11.64
N VAL A 171 -0.80 -16.13 -12.62
CA VAL A 171 -0.61 -16.98 -13.79
C VAL A 171 -0.90 -16.17 -15.04
N ILE A 172 0.06 -16.15 -15.98
CA ILE A 172 -0.16 -15.60 -17.32
C ILE A 172 -0.32 -16.77 -18.27
N ASN A 173 -1.46 -16.81 -18.95
CA ASN A 173 -1.77 -17.80 -19.96
C ASN A 173 -1.78 -17.17 -21.34
N ARG A 174 -1.29 -17.89 -22.33
CA ARG A 174 -1.34 -17.53 -23.74
C ARG A 174 -2.25 -18.50 -24.48
N ASN A 175 -3.22 -17.96 -25.20
CA ASN A 175 -4.07 -18.70 -26.09
C ASN A 175 -3.33 -18.95 -27.41
N SER A 176 -3.18 -20.21 -27.78
CA SER A 176 -2.48 -20.63 -29.00
C SER A 176 -3.31 -21.62 -29.80
N ASN A 177 -2.83 -21.98 -30.99
CA ASN A 177 -3.43 -23.06 -31.79
C ASN A 177 -3.46 -24.43 -31.06
N ARG A 178 -2.75 -24.57 -29.93
CA ARG A 178 -2.74 -25.77 -29.06
C ARG A 178 -3.66 -25.64 -27.84
N GLY A 179 -4.43 -24.56 -27.74
CA GLY A 179 -5.25 -24.21 -26.57
C GLY A 179 -4.55 -23.22 -25.65
N ASN A 180 -5.12 -23.07 -24.45
CA ASN A 180 -4.65 -22.14 -23.43
C ASN A 180 -3.46 -22.75 -22.66
N VAL A 181 -2.28 -22.12 -22.73
CA VAL A 181 -1.04 -22.61 -22.10
C VAL A 181 -0.51 -21.58 -21.13
N SER A 182 -0.19 -21.99 -19.89
CA SER A 182 0.51 -21.13 -18.94
C SER A 182 1.95 -20.90 -19.43
N ILE A 183 2.29 -19.63 -19.67
CA ILE A 183 3.63 -19.23 -20.11
C ILE A 183 4.48 -18.70 -18.95
N TRP A 184 3.82 -18.33 -17.85
CA TRP A 184 4.48 -17.84 -16.65
C TRP A 184 3.55 -18.03 -15.44
N SER A 185 4.15 -18.37 -14.31
CA SER A 185 3.46 -18.51 -13.03
C SER A 185 4.38 -18.09 -11.91
N GLN A 186 3.84 -17.36 -10.94
CA GLN A 186 4.51 -17.02 -9.70
C GLN A 186 3.56 -17.27 -8.54
N ASN A 187 4.11 -17.73 -7.42
CA ASN A 187 3.38 -17.90 -6.18
C ASN A 187 4.20 -17.28 -5.07
N GLU A 188 3.66 -16.22 -4.45
CA GLU A 188 4.34 -15.49 -3.39
C GLU A 188 3.55 -15.54 -2.09
N SER A 189 4.27 -15.58 -0.97
CA SER A 189 3.65 -15.38 0.34
C SER A 189 3.02 -13.99 0.41
N LEU A 190 1.78 -13.91 0.88
CA LEU A 190 1.10 -12.63 1.06
C LEU A 190 1.91 -11.71 2.00
N GLY A 191 2.53 -12.30 3.02
CA GLY A 191 3.40 -11.64 3.97
C GLY A 191 4.57 -10.91 3.31
N TYR A 192 5.19 -11.54 2.32
CA TYR A 192 6.26 -10.92 1.54
C TYR A 192 5.77 -9.67 0.80
N LEU A 193 4.56 -9.73 0.24
CA LEU A 193 3.98 -8.63 -0.54
C LEU A 193 3.45 -7.49 0.31
N ILE A 194 2.96 -7.77 1.51
CA ILE A 194 2.52 -6.75 2.47
C ILE A 194 3.68 -6.19 3.31
N GLY A 195 4.90 -6.66 3.07
CA GLY A 195 6.10 -6.22 3.80
C GLY A 195 6.20 -6.76 5.22
N ASN A 196 5.43 -7.80 5.55
CA ASN A 196 5.41 -8.47 6.84
C ASN A 196 5.55 -9.98 6.64
N ASN A 197 6.76 -10.51 6.87
CA ASN A 197 7.10 -11.93 6.65
C ASN A 197 6.29 -12.93 7.49
N SER A 198 5.38 -12.48 8.36
CA SER A 198 4.63 -13.34 9.28
C SER A 198 3.18 -13.61 8.87
N ASN A 199 2.67 -13.12 7.73
CA ASN A 199 1.25 -13.23 7.35
C ASN A 199 0.30 -12.76 8.46
N THR A 200 0.73 -11.77 9.24
CA THR A 200 -0.03 -11.23 10.35
C THR A 200 -0.63 -9.88 10.01
N PHE A 201 -1.82 -9.63 10.55
CA PHE A 201 -2.60 -8.43 10.36
C PHE A 201 -2.95 -7.85 11.73
N PRO A 202 -2.52 -6.62 12.04
CA PRO A 202 -2.97 -5.93 13.24
C PRO A 202 -4.42 -5.49 13.04
N VAL A 203 -5.25 -5.76 14.04
CA VAL A 203 -6.66 -5.38 14.06
C VAL A 203 -6.96 -4.69 15.38
N VAL A 204 -7.67 -3.57 15.35
CA VAL A 204 -8.05 -2.83 16.55
C VAL A 204 -9.56 -2.72 16.65
N GLN A 205 -10.06 -2.76 17.89
CA GLN A 205 -11.46 -2.57 18.19
C GLN A 205 -11.76 -1.07 18.32
N VAL A 206 -12.75 -0.59 17.55
CA VAL A 206 -13.27 0.77 17.67
C VAL A 206 -14.78 0.66 17.89
N GLY A 207 -15.23 0.96 19.10
CA GLY A 207 -16.60 0.70 19.53
C GLY A 207 -16.90 -0.80 19.53
N VAL A 208 -17.91 -1.21 18.75
CA VAL A 208 -18.34 -2.62 18.64
C VAL A 208 -17.78 -3.34 17.41
N ARG A 209 -16.90 -2.68 16.64
CA ARG A 209 -16.40 -3.20 15.36
C ARG A 209 -14.88 -3.32 15.37
N TRP A 210 -14.37 -4.21 14.53
CA TRP A 210 -12.96 -4.49 14.36
C TRP A 210 -12.47 -3.95 13.01
N PHE A 211 -11.28 -3.36 13.01
CA PHE A 211 -10.69 -2.72 11.84
C PHE A 211 -9.21 -3.05 11.72
N LEU A 212 -8.72 -3.19 10.48
CA LEU A 212 -7.29 -3.24 10.18
C LEU A 212 -6.61 -1.93 10.58
N THR A 213 -5.36 -2.03 11.03
CA THR A 213 -4.49 -0.87 11.32
C THR A 213 -3.05 -1.18 10.92
N GLU A 214 -2.27 -0.14 10.64
CA GLU A 214 -0.85 -0.25 10.32
C GLU A 214 0.08 -0.19 11.54
N ASN A 215 -0.47 -0.02 12.76
CA ASN A 215 0.29 0.12 14.00
C ASN A 215 0.97 -1.17 14.48
#